data_AF-A0A813D8S8-F1
#
_entry.id   AF-A0A813D8S8-F1
#
_cell.length_a   1.000
_cell.length_b   1.000
_cell.length_c   1.000
_cell.angle_alpha   90.00
_cell.angle_beta   90.00
_cell.angle_gamma   90.00
#
_symmetry.space_group_name_H-M   'P 1'
#
loop_
_entity.id
_entity.type
_entity.pdbx_description
1 polymer ?
#
loop_
_entity_poly.entity_id
_entity_poly.type
_entity_poly.pdbx_seq_one_letter_code
_entity_poly.pdbx_strand_id
1 'polypeptide(L)'
;REIVERLNATFFNETLPQLQERHQNDQRLLDVHASSIRQCDADLATAQSSVAGVSGEQSALKASHSRCEAEKTNVTSEKEAKQASLTAFLSAAAAPSNVMPAQRGPTPEMDAFLASNLEFYASFKTSFAAEKAALTAAAASLSNKTVECSEGKVSFDAKFCEWKIEVQGATATYSTCRSEGATLYQATLNTARSNAGGRKADYGALMKVQCFLKVLLAWDSAMATSKLEECSNEAVTNPSSLDLTEPSLPAYNETSISSLGSPGSEVQCETSNNAATSASIYGTYG
;
A
#
# COMPACT_ATOMS: atom_id res chain seq x y z
N ARG A 1 -66.75 14.02 -25.30
CA ARG A 1 -65.72 13.86 -26.35
C ARG A 1 -64.42 14.57 -25.97
N GLU A 2 -64.45 15.89 -25.76
CA GLU A 2 -63.27 16.68 -25.34
C GLU A 2 -62.49 16.11 -24.13
N ILE A 3 -63.20 15.63 -23.09
CA ILE A 3 -62.57 14.99 -21.92
C ILE A 3 -61.76 13.74 -22.31
N VAL A 4 -62.29 12.92 -23.24
CA VAL A 4 -61.65 11.68 -23.70
C VAL A 4 -60.43 12.01 -24.56
N GLU A 5 -60.50 13.06 -25.37
CA GLU A 5 -59.37 13.56 -26.17
C GLU A 5 -58.25 14.09 -25.27
N ARG A 6 -58.58 14.87 -24.23
CA ARG A 6 -57.60 15.33 -23.23
C ARG A 6 -56.95 14.17 -22.47
N LEU A 7 -57.74 13.19 -22.04
CA LEU A 7 -57.21 12.02 -21.34
C LEU A 7 -56.26 11.21 -22.22
N ASN A 8 -56.61 11.00 -23.49
CA ASN A 8 -55.73 10.36 -24.46
C ASN A 8 -54.43 11.16 -24.65
N ALA A 9 -54.52 12.49 -24.76
CA ALA A 9 -53.34 13.35 -24.89
C ALA A 9 -52.40 13.28 -23.66
N THR A 10 -52.94 13.28 -22.44
CA THR A 10 -52.14 13.15 -21.20
C THR A 10 -51.34 11.84 -21.18
N PHE A 11 -51.94 10.71 -21.59
CA PHE A 11 -51.21 9.44 -21.63
C PHE A 11 -50.00 9.48 -22.58
N PHE A 12 -50.16 10.10 -23.75
CA PHE A 12 -49.09 10.19 -24.75
C PHE A 12 -48.02 11.22 -24.43
N ASN A 13 -48.44 12.39 -23.98
CA ASN A 13 -47.55 13.53 -23.85
C ASN A 13 -46.87 13.59 -22.48
N GLU A 14 -47.39 12.87 -21.49
CA GLU A 14 -46.89 12.93 -20.12
C GLU A 14 -46.53 11.53 -19.60
N THR A 15 -47.49 10.61 -19.55
CA THR A 15 -47.28 9.32 -18.86
C THR A 15 -46.26 8.41 -19.55
N LEU A 16 -46.35 8.27 -20.89
CA LEU A 16 -45.40 7.46 -21.65
C LEU A 16 -43.95 8.02 -21.58
N PRO A 17 -43.72 9.33 -21.77
CA PRO A 17 -42.40 9.93 -21.54
C PRO A 17 -41.86 9.70 -20.11
N GLN A 18 -42.70 9.83 -19.08
CA GLN A 18 -42.28 9.56 -17.70
C GLN A 18 -41.88 8.10 -17.46
N LEU A 19 -42.50 7.14 -18.16
CA LEU A 19 -42.04 5.74 -18.11
C LEU A 19 -40.63 5.59 -18.67
N GLN A 20 -40.33 6.25 -19.79
CA GLN A 20 -39.02 6.24 -20.42
C GLN A 20 -37.97 6.95 -19.55
N GLU A 21 -38.29 8.10 -18.97
CA GLU A 21 -37.39 8.84 -18.09
C GLU A 21 -37.03 8.01 -16.85
N ARG A 22 -38.02 7.36 -16.22
CA ARG A 22 -37.76 6.47 -15.08
C ARG A 22 -36.89 5.27 -15.46
N HIS A 23 -37.08 4.72 -16.66
CA HIS A 23 -36.18 3.68 -17.19
C HIS A 23 -34.75 4.19 -17.37
N GLN A 24 -34.56 5.36 -17.97
CA GLN A 24 -33.24 5.97 -18.16
C GLN A 24 -32.53 6.28 -16.85
N ASN A 25 -33.28 6.67 -15.81
CA ASN A 25 -32.72 6.91 -14.48
C ASN A 25 -32.16 5.63 -13.84
N ASP A 26 -32.89 4.52 -13.93
CA ASP A 26 -32.39 3.22 -13.45
C ASP A 26 -31.14 2.79 -14.24
N GLN A 27 -31.16 2.95 -15.58
CA GLN A 27 -30.01 2.62 -16.43
C GLN A 27 -28.77 3.44 -16.04
N ARG A 28 -28.92 4.76 -15.88
CA ARG A 28 -27.84 5.66 -15.48
C ARG A 28 -27.25 5.28 -14.13
N LEU A 29 -28.09 4.91 -13.17
CA LEU A 29 -27.62 4.53 -11.84
C LEU A 29 -26.80 3.23 -11.87
N LEU A 30 -27.21 2.25 -12.68
CA LEU A 30 -26.42 1.04 -12.93
C LEU A 30 -25.06 1.37 -13.56
N ASP A 31 -25.05 2.24 -14.57
CA ASP A 31 -23.82 2.67 -15.25
C ASP A 31 -22.85 3.36 -14.28
N VAL A 32 -23.37 4.22 -13.39
CA VAL A 32 -22.59 4.90 -12.34
C VAL A 32 -21.95 3.90 -11.38
N HIS A 33 -22.71 2.91 -10.88
CA HIS A 33 -22.16 1.89 -9.99
C HIS A 33 -21.11 1.02 -10.69
N ALA A 34 -21.35 0.61 -11.92
CA ALA A 34 -20.35 -0.12 -12.71
C ALA A 34 -19.08 0.70 -12.96
N SER A 35 -19.22 2.01 -13.17
CA SER A 35 -18.08 2.92 -13.30
C SER A 35 -17.32 3.09 -11.99
N SER A 36 -18.00 3.15 -10.85
CA SER A 36 -17.36 3.20 -9.53
C SER A 36 -16.49 1.97 -9.27
N ILE A 37 -17.00 0.78 -9.65
CA ILE A 37 -16.24 -0.47 -9.54
C ILE A 37 -14.98 -0.44 -10.43
N ARG A 38 -15.08 0.09 -11.66
CA ARG A 38 -13.90 0.30 -12.53
C ARG A 38 -12.90 1.30 -11.94
N GLN A 39 -13.38 2.33 -11.24
CA GLN A 39 -12.53 3.31 -10.59
C GLN A 39 -11.69 2.65 -9.47
N CYS A 40 -12.22 1.66 -8.75
CA CYS A 40 -11.43 0.89 -7.77
C CYS A 40 -10.17 0.27 -8.42
N ASP A 41 -10.26 -0.23 -9.66
CA ASP A 41 -9.11 -0.82 -10.37
C ASP A 41 -8.09 0.26 -10.78
N ALA A 42 -8.55 1.45 -11.16
CA ALA A 42 -7.69 2.59 -11.48
C ALA A 42 -6.97 3.15 -10.22
N ASP A 43 -7.67 3.19 -9.09
CA ASP A 43 -7.11 3.62 -7.82
C ASP A 43 -6.07 2.61 -7.33
N LEU A 44 -6.31 1.30 -7.49
CA LEU A 44 -5.32 0.26 -7.23
C LEU A 44 -4.07 0.43 -8.12
N ALA A 45 -4.23 0.73 -9.41
CA ALA A 45 -3.11 0.97 -10.31
C ALA A 45 -2.26 2.18 -9.88
N THR A 46 -2.90 3.22 -9.34
CA THR A 46 -2.20 4.37 -8.77
C THR A 46 -1.43 3.96 -7.51
N ALA A 47 -2.06 3.20 -6.62
CA ALA A 47 -1.41 2.70 -5.40
C ALA A 47 -0.22 1.77 -5.70
N GLN A 48 -0.30 0.94 -6.76
CA GLN A 48 0.82 0.10 -7.21
C GLN A 48 2.07 0.92 -7.52
N SER A 49 1.91 2.09 -8.13
CA SER A 49 3.05 2.96 -8.47
C SER A 49 3.72 3.53 -7.22
N SER A 50 2.92 3.93 -6.22
CA SER A 50 3.43 4.37 -4.90
C SER A 50 4.20 3.25 -4.21
N VAL A 51 3.56 2.09 -4.08
CA VAL A 51 4.13 0.91 -3.43
C VAL A 51 5.44 0.46 -4.11
N ALA A 52 5.51 0.53 -5.44
CA ALA A 52 6.72 0.21 -6.18
C ALA A 52 7.89 1.16 -5.86
N GLY A 53 7.60 2.46 -5.69
CA GLY A 53 8.61 3.44 -5.26
C GLY A 53 9.17 3.11 -3.89
N VAL A 54 8.29 2.92 -2.89
CA VAL A 54 8.70 2.61 -1.51
C VAL A 54 9.42 1.26 -1.43
N SER A 55 8.94 0.24 -2.18
CA SER A 55 9.59 -1.07 -2.27
C SER A 55 11.00 -1.00 -2.87
N GLY A 56 11.21 -0.15 -3.88
CA GLY A 56 12.51 0.10 -4.47
C GLY A 56 13.50 0.72 -3.48
N GLU A 57 13.07 1.75 -2.75
CA GLU A 57 13.88 2.39 -1.70
C GLU A 57 14.21 1.42 -0.55
N GLN A 58 13.21 0.68 -0.07
CA GLN A 58 13.39 -0.36 0.93
C GLN A 58 14.44 -1.39 0.48
N SER A 59 14.36 -1.84 -0.78
CA SER A 59 15.29 -2.83 -1.34
C SER A 59 16.71 -2.30 -1.42
N ALA A 60 16.89 -1.03 -1.79
CA ALA A 60 18.19 -0.37 -1.81
C ALA A 60 18.79 -0.27 -0.39
N LEU A 61 17.99 0.12 0.60
CA LEU A 61 18.42 0.18 2.00
C LEU A 61 18.79 -1.19 2.55
N LYS A 62 18.00 -2.23 2.24
CA LYS A 62 18.32 -3.62 2.59
C LYS A 62 19.68 -4.04 2.04
N ALA A 63 19.92 -3.78 0.75
CA ALA A 63 21.21 -4.09 0.12
C ALA A 63 22.37 -3.26 0.70
N SER A 64 22.13 -2.01 1.09
CA SER A 64 23.13 -1.18 1.78
C SER A 64 23.50 -1.73 3.15
N HIS A 65 22.50 -2.07 3.97
CA HIS A 65 22.71 -2.66 5.29
C HIS A 65 23.44 -4.01 5.21
N SER A 66 23.06 -4.89 4.27
CA SER A 66 23.77 -6.15 4.05
C SER A 66 25.25 -5.98 3.67
N ARG A 67 25.57 -4.97 2.85
CA ARG A 67 26.97 -4.63 2.54
C ARG A 67 27.71 -4.11 3.77
N CYS A 68 27.08 -3.25 4.56
CA CYS A 68 27.68 -2.74 5.80
C CYS A 68 28.04 -3.88 6.77
N GLU A 69 27.12 -4.83 6.98
CA GLU A 69 27.39 -5.98 7.86
C GLU A 69 28.56 -6.85 7.34
N ALA A 70 28.69 -7.03 6.02
CA ALA A 70 29.86 -7.71 5.43
C ALA A 70 31.16 -6.95 5.68
N GLU A 71 31.17 -5.61 5.54
CA GLU A 71 32.34 -4.78 5.84
C GLU A 71 32.69 -4.78 7.33
N LYS A 72 31.69 -4.79 8.21
CA LYS A 72 31.87 -4.93 9.66
C LYS A 72 32.53 -6.25 10.04
N THR A 73 32.21 -7.35 9.34
CA THR A 73 32.94 -8.62 9.50
C THR A 73 34.42 -8.43 9.18
N ASN A 74 34.77 -7.77 8.07
CA ASN A 74 36.17 -7.53 7.70
C ASN A 74 36.92 -6.70 8.75
N VAL A 75 36.30 -5.63 9.26
CA VAL A 75 36.90 -4.78 10.30
C VAL A 75 37.02 -5.52 11.64
N THR A 76 36.09 -6.44 11.94
CA THR A 76 36.19 -7.33 13.10
C THR A 76 37.43 -8.22 13.00
N SER A 77 37.62 -8.88 11.85
CA SER A 77 38.79 -9.71 11.59
C SER A 77 40.10 -8.91 11.63
N GLU A 78 40.10 -7.66 11.16
CA GLU A 78 41.28 -6.79 11.27
C GLU A 78 41.62 -6.48 12.74
N LYS A 79 40.63 -6.14 13.57
CA LYS A 79 40.84 -5.91 15.00
C LYS A 79 41.37 -7.16 15.69
N GLU A 80 40.87 -8.34 15.35
CA GLU A 80 41.36 -9.63 15.86
C GLU A 80 42.81 -9.89 15.45
N ALA A 81 43.17 -9.59 14.19
CA ALA A 81 44.54 -9.71 13.72
C ALA A 81 45.50 -8.75 14.44
N LYS A 82 45.11 -7.49 14.69
CA LYS A 82 45.92 -6.55 15.49
C LYS A 82 46.04 -6.98 16.95
N GLN A 83 44.99 -7.56 17.52
CA GLN A 83 45.05 -8.14 18.87
C GLN A 83 46.04 -9.31 18.92
N ALA A 84 46.02 -10.19 17.92
CA ALA A 84 46.96 -11.30 17.82
C ALA A 84 48.40 -10.81 17.65
N SER A 85 48.63 -9.78 16.83
CA SER A 85 49.94 -9.15 16.63
C SER A 85 50.52 -8.61 17.93
N LEU A 86 49.76 -7.80 18.69
CA LEU A 86 50.18 -7.29 19.99
C LEU A 86 50.47 -8.43 20.99
N THR A 87 49.61 -9.47 21.00
CA THR A 87 49.81 -10.64 21.87
C THR A 87 51.11 -11.37 21.52
N ALA A 88 51.36 -11.59 20.22
CA ALA A 88 52.59 -12.21 19.74
C ALA A 88 53.82 -11.37 20.11
N PHE A 89 53.78 -10.05 19.86
CA PHE A 89 54.84 -9.11 20.23
C PHE A 89 55.18 -9.18 21.72
N LEU A 90 54.16 -9.16 22.59
CA LEU A 90 54.36 -9.26 24.05
C LEU A 90 54.93 -10.63 24.46
N SER A 91 54.53 -11.71 23.79
CA SER A 91 55.02 -13.06 24.10
C SER A 91 56.45 -13.32 23.62
N ALA A 92 56.86 -12.69 22.51
CA ALA A 92 58.18 -12.84 21.91
C ALA A 92 59.24 -11.94 22.57
N ALA A 93 58.83 -10.99 23.41
CA ALA A 93 59.73 -10.04 24.05
C ALA A 93 60.65 -10.74 25.07
N ALA A 94 61.95 -10.79 24.76
CA ALA A 94 62.98 -11.30 25.64
C ALA A 94 63.77 -10.15 26.27
N ALA A 95 63.38 -9.72 27.46
CA ALA A 95 64.11 -8.68 28.18
C ALA A 95 65.54 -9.13 28.54
N PRO A 96 66.53 -8.22 28.53
CA PRO A 96 67.85 -8.47 29.08
C PRO A 96 67.76 -8.91 30.55
N SER A 97 68.85 -9.49 31.06
CA SER A 97 68.93 -9.87 32.47
C SER A 97 68.48 -8.72 33.37
N ASN A 98 67.59 -9.02 34.31
CA ASN A 98 67.20 -8.13 35.39
C ASN A 98 68.13 -8.27 36.61
N VAL A 99 69.09 -9.19 36.55
CA VAL A 99 70.08 -9.41 37.61
C VAL A 99 71.20 -8.40 37.42
N MET A 100 71.23 -7.43 38.31
CA MET A 100 72.27 -6.41 38.34
C MET A 100 73.62 -7.05 38.73
N PRO A 101 74.76 -6.61 38.16
CA PRO A 101 76.07 -7.16 38.48
C PRO A 101 76.41 -7.12 39.97
N ALA A 102 77.19 -8.12 40.43
CA ALA A 102 77.54 -8.31 41.83
C ALA A 102 78.41 -7.17 42.39
N GLN A 103 79.37 -6.68 41.60
CA GLN A 103 80.10 -5.47 41.94
C GLN A 103 79.27 -4.24 41.58
N ARG A 104 79.01 -3.40 42.59
CA ARG A 104 78.35 -2.12 42.41
C ARG A 104 79.40 -1.02 42.34
N GLY A 105 79.45 -0.31 41.22
CA GLY A 105 80.43 0.72 40.93
C GLY A 105 80.63 0.92 39.43
N PRO A 106 81.54 1.80 39.02
CA PRO A 106 81.87 2.03 37.61
C PRO A 106 82.72 0.86 37.07
N THR A 107 82.06 -0.27 36.82
CA THR A 107 82.67 -1.46 36.22
C THR A 107 82.12 -1.70 34.80
N PRO A 108 82.90 -2.32 33.90
CA PRO A 108 82.43 -2.65 32.55
C PRO A 108 81.14 -3.49 32.53
N GLU A 109 80.94 -4.36 33.51
CA GLU A 109 79.74 -5.21 33.63
C GLU A 109 78.50 -4.37 33.98
N MET A 110 78.65 -3.35 34.82
CA MET A 110 77.57 -2.42 35.15
C MET A 110 77.19 -1.56 33.94
N ASP A 111 78.18 -1.06 33.21
CA ASP A 111 77.95 -0.28 31.98
C ASP A 111 77.23 -1.11 30.91
N ALA A 112 77.65 -2.36 30.69
CA ALA A 112 77.02 -3.28 29.75
C ALA A 112 75.57 -3.63 30.16
N PHE A 113 75.33 -3.86 31.46
CA PHE A 113 73.99 -4.12 31.99
C PHE A 113 73.04 -2.93 31.75
N LEU A 114 73.49 -1.71 32.05
CA LEU A 114 72.70 -0.49 31.87
C LEU A 114 72.44 -0.19 30.38
N ALA A 115 73.47 -0.31 29.53
CA ALA A 115 73.34 -0.09 28.10
C ALA A 115 72.36 -1.06 27.45
N SER A 116 72.47 -2.36 27.74
CA SER A 116 71.59 -3.39 27.18
C SER A 116 70.13 -3.21 27.60
N ASN A 117 69.89 -2.93 28.88
CA ASN A 117 68.53 -2.65 29.36
C ASN A 117 67.96 -1.37 28.75
N LEU A 118 68.74 -0.29 28.69
CA LEU A 118 68.31 0.97 28.10
C LEU A 118 67.93 0.80 26.63
N GLU A 119 68.77 0.13 25.85
CA GLU A 119 68.55 -0.13 24.42
C GLU A 119 67.28 -0.99 24.20
N PHE A 120 67.14 -2.08 24.96
CA PHE A 120 65.96 -2.94 24.87
C PHE A 120 64.68 -2.17 25.18
N TYR A 121 64.60 -1.48 26.32
CA TYR A 121 63.37 -0.80 26.72
C TYR A 121 63.03 0.41 25.84
N ALA A 122 64.04 1.09 25.26
CA ALA A 122 63.80 2.15 24.29
C ALA A 122 63.14 1.60 23.00
N SER A 123 63.67 0.50 22.47
CA SER A 123 63.11 -0.17 21.29
C SER A 123 61.75 -0.79 21.58
N PHE A 124 61.63 -1.55 22.67
CA PHE A 124 60.40 -2.20 23.10
C PHE A 124 59.26 -1.18 23.31
N LYS A 125 59.53 -0.05 23.98
CA LYS A 125 58.54 1.01 24.18
C LYS A 125 57.99 1.53 22.84
N THR A 126 58.86 1.70 21.85
CA THR A 126 58.48 2.21 20.53
C THR A 126 57.58 1.21 19.80
N SER A 127 57.99 -0.06 19.72
CA SER A 127 57.18 -1.11 19.08
C SER A 127 55.87 -1.38 19.82
N PHE A 128 55.90 -1.41 21.15
CA PHE A 128 54.69 -1.55 21.97
C PHE A 128 53.70 -0.42 21.73
N ALA A 129 54.18 0.83 21.66
CA ALA A 129 53.34 1.98 21.36
C ALA A 129 52.70 1.86 19.97
N ALA A 130 53.44 1.38 18.96
CA ALA A 130 52.92 1.16 17.61
C ALA A 130 51.85 0.05 17.57
N GLU A 131 52.11 -1.11 18.17
CA GLU A 131 51.14 -2.22 18.25
C GLU A 131 49.87 -1.82 19.01
N LYS A 132 50.03 -1.13 20.14
CA LYS A 132 48.90 -0.60 20.93
C LYS A 132 48.10 0.43 20.12
N ALA A 133 48.76 1.32 19.39
CA ALA A 133 48.09 2.31 18.54
C ALA A 133 47.32 1.62 17.40
N ALA A 134 47.90 0.62 16.76
CA ALA A 134 47.25 -0.15 15.69
C ALA A 134 45.99 -0.89 16.20
N LEU A 135 46.07 -1.54 17.36
CA LEU A 135 44.90 -2.18 17.98
C LEU A 135 43.83 -1.14 18.36
N THR A 136 44.24 0.00 18.93
CA THR A 136 43.32 1.08 19.31
C THR A 136 42.59 1.63 18.09
N ALA A 137 43.31 1.85 16.98
CA ALA A 137 42.73 2.30 15.73
C ALA A 137 41.74 1.27 15.15
N ALA A 138 42.10 -0.01 15.13
CA ALA A 138 41.20 -1.07 14.64
C ALA A 138 39.93 -1.22 15.51
N ALA A 139 40.06 -1.08 16.83
CA ALA A 139 38.91 -1.07 17.74
C ALA A 139 37.98 0.13 17.50
N ALA A 140 38.55 1.32 17.26
CA ALA A 140 37.78 2.51 16.91
C ALA A 140 37.05 2.33 15.56
N SER A 141 37.72 1.76 14.55
CA SER A 141 37.11 1.43 13.26
C SER A 141 35.92 0.47 13.41
N LEU A 142 36.05 -0.57 14.24
CA LEU A 142 34.96 -1.51 14.51
C LEU A 142 33.78 -0.82 15.21
N SER A 143 34.06 0.03 16.20
CA SER A 143 33.04 0.81 16.90
C SER A 143 32.27 1.71 15.92
N ASN A 144 32.98 2.46 15.09
CA ASN A 144 32.37 3.35 14.09
C ASN A 144 31.54 2.55 13.09
N LYS A 145 32.05 1.42 12.59
CA LYS A 145 31.32 0.59 11.63
C LYS A 145 30.08 -0.05 12.24
N THR A 146 30.13 -0.38 13.52
CA THR A 146 28.96 -0.90 14.26
C THR A 146 27.85 0.14 14.35
N VAL A 147 28.19 1.40 14.63
CA VAL A 147 27.22 2.51 14.64
C VAL A 147 26.62 2.72 13.26
N GLU A 148 27.46 2.82 12.23
CA GLU A 148 27.05 3.00 10.82
C GLU A 148 26.04 1.91 10.38
N CYS A 149 26.34 0.63 10.64
CA CYS A 149 25.43 -0.45 10.25
C CYS A 149 24.13 -0.41 11.06
N SER A 150 24.18 -0.02 12.34
CA SER A 150 22.98 0.11 13.17
C SER A 150 22.06 1.22 12.66
N GLU A 151 22.60 2.38 12.27
CA GLU A 151 21.84 3.47 11.64
C GLU A 151 21.26 3.05 10.29
N GLY A 152 22.04 2.32 9.49
CA GLY A 152 21.58 1.72 8.24
C GLY A 152 20.43 0.73 8.46
N LYS A 153 20.49 -0.07 9.53
CA LYS A 153 19.41 -0.99 9.91
C LYS A 153 18.14 -0.23 10.28
N VAL A 154 18.24 0.81 11.10
CA VAL A 154 17.08 1.64 11.50
C VAL A 154 16.41 2.23 10.26
N SER A 155 17.20 2.74 9.31
CA SER A 155 16.67 3.30 8.06
C SER A 155 15.96 2.23 7.22
N PHE A 156 16.56 1.04 7.08
CA PHE A 156 15.95 -0.09 6.40
C PHE A 156 14.63 -0.52 7.06
N ASP A 157 14.63 -0.72 8.39
CA ASP A 157 13.46 -1.17 9.15
C ASP A 157 12.30 -0.16 9.00
N ALA A 158 12.59 1.14 9.13
CA ALA A 158 11.60 2.20 8.96
C ALA A 158 10.96 2.15 7.56
N LYS A 159 11.78 2.01 6.51
CA LYS A 159 11.29 1.97 5.14
C LYS A 159 10.56 0.67 4.80
N PHE A 160 10.97 -0.45 5.39
CA PHE A 160 10.22 -1.69 5.33
C PHE A 160 8.83 -1.55 5.93
N CYS A 161 8.71 -0.86 7.07
CA CYS A 161 7.42 -0.63 7.71
C CYS A 161 6.53 0.32 6.91
N GLU A 162 7.08 1.36 6.31
CA GLU A 162 6.37 2.23 5.37
C GLU A 162 5.80 1.41 4.19
N TRP A 163 6.64 0.61 3.52
CA TRP A 163 6.20 -0.27 2.43
C TRP A 163 5.10 -1.23 2.88
N LYS A 164 5.25 -1.86 4.04
CA LYS A 164 4.26 -2.78 4.60
C LYS A 164 2.91 -2.11 4.83
N ILE A 165 2.90 -0.91 5.41
CA ILE A 165 1.68 -0.13 5.65
C ILE A 165 1.02 0.25 4.32
N GLU A 166 1.79 0.67 3.32
CA GLU A 166 1.22 1.01 2.00
C GLU A 166 0.59 -0.20 1.30
N VAL A 167 1.25 -1.36 1.33
CA VAL A 167 0.70 -2.60 0.75
C VAL A 167 -0.61 -2.98 1.44
N GLN A 168 -0.64 -2.96 2.78
CA GLN A 168 -1.82 -3.29 3.55
C GLN A 168 -2.96 -2.29 3.30
N GLY A 169 -2.64 -1.00 3.29
CA GLY A 169 -3.59 0.07 3.01
C GLY A 169 -4.19 -0.03 1.61
N ALA A 170 -3.36 -0.16 0.58
CA ALA A 170 -3.80 -0.33 -0.81
C ALA A 170 -4.70 -1.56 -0.98
N THR A 171 -4.31 -2.69 -0.37
CA THR A 171 -5.09 -3.94 -0.43
C THR A 171 -6.45 -3.79 0.26
N ALA A 172 -6.47 -3.21 1.46
CA ALA A 172 -7.70 -3.01 2.22
C ALA A 172 -8.65 -2.03 1.50
N THR A 173 -8.13 -0.89 1.05
CA THR A 173 -8.92 0.11 0.31
C THR A 173 -9.52 -0.47 -0.96
N TYR A 174 -8.74 -1.23 -1.74
CA TYR A 174 -9.25 -1.90 -2.94
C TYR A 174 -10.37 -2.89 -2.61
N SER A 175 -10.14 -3.78 -1.63
CA SER A 175 -11.11 -4.80 -1.23
C SER A 175 -12.43 -4.19 -0.74
N THR A 176 -12.36 -3.15 0.10
CA THR A 176 -13.54 -2.39 0.55
C THR A 176 -14.25 -1.74 -0.62
N CYS A 177 -13.54 -1.00 -1.48
CA CYS A 177 -14.12 -0.33 -2.66
C CYS A 177 -14.86 -1.34 -3.56
N ARG A 178 -14.24 -2.49 -3.83
CA ARG A 178 -14.82 -3.55 -4.66
C ARG A 178 -16.05 -4.19 -4.03
N SER A 179 -16.00 -4.51 -2.74
CA SER A 179 -17.11 -5.18 -2.04
C SER A 179 -18.32 -4.27 -1.87
N GLU A 180 -18.11 -3.01 -1.47
CA GLU A 180 -19.16 -2.00 -1.35
C GLU A 180 -19.77 -1.67 -2.72
N GLY A 181 -18.92 -1.44 -3.73
CA GLY A 181 -19.36 -1.17 -5.10
C GLY A 181 -20.21 -2.31 -5.67
N ALA A 182 -19.77 -3.56 -5.52
CA ALA A 182 -20.51 -4.73 -5.97
C ALA A 182 -21.85 -4.89 -5.23
N THR A 183 -21.87 -4.61 -3.92
CA THR A 183 -23.10 -4.66 -3.11
C THR A 183 -24.12 -3.62 -3.58
N LEU A 184 -23.69 -2.37 -3.79
CA LEU A 184 -24.53 -1.29 -4.28
C LEU A 184 -25.05 -1.55 -5.70
N TYR A 185 -24.18 -2.04 -6.59
CA TYR A 185 -24.59 -2.44 -7.94
C TYR A 185 -25.67 -3.51 -7.90
N GLN A 186 -25.47 -4.59 -7.12
CA GLN A 186 -26.41 -5.69 -7.06
C GLN A 186 -27.76 -5.28 -6.45
N ALA A 187 -27.74 -4.45 -5.40
CA ALA A 187 -28.96 -3.91 -4.81
C ALA A 187 -29.74 -3.05 -5.82
N THR A 188 -29.04 -2.17 -6.53
CA THR A 188 -29.62 -1.32 -7.58
C THR A 188 -30.17 -2.14 -8.72
N LEU A 189 -29.46 -3.18 -9.17
CA LEU A 189 -29.90 -4.06 -10.25
C LEU A 189 -31.21 -4.78 -9.90
N ASN A 190 -31.32 -5.27 -8.66
CA ASN A 190 -32.55 -5.93 -8.22
C ASN A 190 -33.74 -4.97 -8.22
N THR A 191 -33.55 -3.75 -7.69
CA THR A 191 -34.59 -2.70 -7.71
C THR A 191 -34.94 -2.29 -9.13
N ALA A 192 -33.95 -2.04 -9.98
CA ALA A 192 -34.14 -1.65 -11.38
C ALA A 192 -34.91 -2.73 -12.15
N ARG A 193 -34.58 -4.02 -11.97
CA ARG A 193 -35.31 -5.14 -12.59
C ARG A 193 -36.78 -5.18 -12.17
N SER A 194 -37.06 -4.96 -10.88
CA SER A 194 -38.43 -4.85 -10.36
C SER A 194 -39.16 -3.67 -11.00
N ASN A 195 -38.53 -2.50 -11.01
CA ASN A 195 -39.08 -1.29 -11.63
C ASN A 195 -39.33 -1.48 -13.13
N ALA A 196 -38.43 -2.14 -13.86
CA ALA A 196 -38.60 -2.45 -15.28
C ALA A 196 -39.82 -3.34 -15.50
N GLY A 197 -40.01 -4.38 -14.69
CA GLY A 197 -41.22 -5.20 -14.70
C GLY A 197 -42.49 -4.37 -14.50
N GLY A 198 -42.49 -3.48 -13.50
CA GLY A 198 -43.60 -2.55 -13.25
C GLY A 198 -43.88 -1.62 -14.43
N ARG A 199 -42.86 -0.97 -14.99
CA ARG A 199 -43.00 -0.08 -16.16
C ARG A 199 -43.54 -0.81 -17.39
N LYS A 200 -43.15 -2.06 -17.62
CA LYS A 200 -43.70 -2.88 -18.71
C LYS A 200 -45.17 -3.20 -18.51
N ALA A 201 -45.58 -3.48 -17.27
CA ALA A 201 -46.98 -3.67 -16.92
C ALA A 201 -47.79 -2.37 -17.10
N ASP A 202 -47.27 -1.23 -16.62
CA ASP A 202 -47.87 0.10 -16.81
C ASP A 202 -48.03 0.41 -18.30
N TYR A 203 -46.98 0.22 -19.10
CA TYR A 203 -47.03 0.40 -20.55
C TYR A 203 -48.15 -0.45 -21.17
N GLY A 204 -48.22 -1.73 -20.79
CA GLY A 204 -49.26 -2.63 -21.28
C GLY A 204 -50.68 -2.19 -20.91
N ALA A 205 -50.88 -1.73 -19.68
CA ALA A 205 -52.15 -1.18 -19.23
C ALA A 205 -52.51 0.11 -20.00
N LEU A 206 -51.54 1.01 -20.19
CA LEU A 206 -51.72 2.25 -20.95
C LEU A 206 -52.10 1.98 -22.41
N MET A 207 -51.49 0.97 -23.06
CA MET A 207 -51.87 0.57 -24.42
C MET A 207 -53.31 0.06 -24.49
N LYS A 208 -53.75 -0.74 -23.51
CA LYS A 208 -55.15 -1.21 -23.43
C LYS A 208 -56.11 -0.05 -23.19
N VAL A 209 -55.82 0.83 -22.22
CA VAL A 209 -56.64 2.02 -21.94
C VAL A 209 -56.77 2.88 -23.18
N GLN A 210 -55.66 3.16 -23.87
CA GLN A 210 -55.67 3.88 -25.14
C GLN A 210 -56.61 3.23 -26.15
N CYS A 211 -56.52 1.90 -26.31
CA CYS A 211 -57.37 1.21 -27.27
C CYS A 211 -58.86 1.43 -26.94
N PHE A 212 -59.26 1.28 -25.68
CA PHE A 212 -60.64 1.56 -25.27
C PHE A 212 -61.04 3.04 -25.38
N LEU A 213 -60.11 4.00 -25.20
CA LEU A 213 -60.40 5.41 -25.48
C LEU A 213 -60.74 5.64 -26.95
N LYS A 214 -60.12 4.91 -27.89
CA LYS A 214 -60.48 4.96 -29.32
C LYS A 214 -61.90 4.45 -29.58
N VAL A 215 -62.39 3.47 -28.82
CA VAL A 215 -63.80 3.02 -28.87
C VAL A 215 -64.74 4.17 -28.48
N LEU A 216 -64.42 4.88 -27.40
CA LEU A 216 -65.24 6.01 -26.90
C LEU A 216 -65.18 7.25 -27.82
N LEU A 217 -64.13 7.37 -28.64
CA LEU A 217 -63.99 8.45 -29.63
C LEU A 217 -64.61 8.10 -30.99
N ALA A 218 -65.24 6.92 -31.13
CA ALA A 218 -65.85 6.51 -32.37
C ALA A 218 -67.03 7.43 -32.78
N TRP A 219 -67.18 7.68 -34.08
CA TRP A 219 -68.19 8.59 -34.63
C TRP A 219 -69.57 7.93 -34.79
N ASP A 220 -69.65 6.60 -34.84
CA ASP A 220 -70.89 5.82 -34.85
C ASP A 220 -70.74 4.49 -34.09
N SER A 221 -71.87 3.79 -33.91
CA SER A 221 -71.95 2.52 -33.18
C SER A 221 -71.29 1.33 -33.90
N ALA A 222 -71.26 1.34 -35.24
CA ALA A 222 -70.64 0.29 -36.02
C ALA A 222 -69.11 0.32 -35.84
N MET A 223 -68.52 1.51 -35.91
CA MET A 223 -67.10 1.71 -35.67
C MET A 223 -66.73 1.46 -34.20
N ALA A 224 -67.58 1.87 -33.26
CA ALA A 224 -67.37 1.55 -31.84
C ALA A 224 -67.33 0.03 -31.61
N THR A 225 -68.25 -0.72 -32.22
CA THR A 225 -68.30 -2.20 -32.12
C THR A 225 -67.04 -2.84 -32.69
N SER A 226 -66.63 -2.41 -33.89
CA SER A 226 -65.40 -2.91 -34.53
C SER A 226 -64.15 -2.62 -33.69
N LYS A 227 -64.00 -1.39 -33.17
CA LYS A 227 -62.86 -1.04 -32.30
C LYS A 227 -62.86 -1.79 -30.98
N LEU A 228 -64.03 -2.05 -30.40
CA LEU A 228 -64.12 -2.83 -29.18
C LEU A 228 -63.62 -4.27 -29.38
N GLU A 229 -63.98 -4.89 -30.51
CA GLU A 229 -63.52 -6.24 -30.88
C GLU A 229 -62.00 -6.28 -31.13
N GLU A 230 -61.46 -5.29 -31.86
CA GLU A 230 -60.00 -5.13 -32.04
C GLU A 230 -59.29 -5.06 -30.67
N CYS A 231 -59.71 -4.14 -29.80
CA CYS A 231 -59.08 -3.91 -28.51
C CYS A 231 -59.18 -5.07 -27.53
N SER A 232 -60.26 -5.86 -27.62
CA SER A 232 -60.48 -7.01 -26.72
C SER A 232 -59.58 -8.18 -27.07
N ASN A 233 -59.22 -8.32 -28.34
CA ASN A 233 -58.42 -9.42 -28.87
C ASN A 233 -56.93 -9.05 -29.02
N GLU A 234 -56.57 -7.77 -28.88
CA GLU A 234 -55.20 -7.31 -29.03
C GLU A 234 -54.32 -7.75 -27.85
N ALA A 235 -53.30 -8.55 -28.15
CA ALA A 235 -52.26 -8.87 -27.19
C ALA A 235 -51.32 -7.66 -27.02
N VAL A 236 -51.04 -7.30 -25.77
CA VAL A 236 -50.03 -6.28 -25.47
C VAL A 236 -48.66 -6.82 -25.87
N THR A 237 -47.99 -6.12 -26.78
CA THR A 237 -46.61 -6.44 -27.18
C THR A 237 -45.64 -6.08 -26.04
N ASN A 238 -44.67 -6.95 -25.75
CA ASN A 238 -43.62 -6.68 -24.77
C ASN A 238 -42.78 -5.46 -25.21
N PRO A 239 -42.73 -4.38 -24.41
CA PRO A 239 -41.97 -3.18 -24.79
C PRO A 239 -40.48 -3.38 -24.48
N SER A 240 -39.74 -3.91 -25.44
CA SER A 240 -38.29 -4.14 -25.32
C SER A 240 -37.47 -2.85 -25.12
N SER A 241 -38.02 -1.69 -25.49
CA SER A 241 -37.42 -0.38 -25.20
C SER A 241 -37.35 -0.06 -23.69
N LEU A 242 -38.00 -0.85 -22.84
CA LEU A 242 -37.92 -0.74 -21.38
C LEU A 242 -37.05 -1.84 -20.75
N ASP A 243 -36.38 -2.66 -21.56
CA ASP A 243 -35.39 -3.63 -21.09
C ASP A 243 -34.14 -2.92 -20.56
N LEU A 244 -33.67 -3.35 -19.39
CA LEU A 244 -32.41 -2.87 -18.85
C LEU A 244 -31.25 -3.49 -19.61
N THR A 245 -30.23 -2.67 -19.88
CA THR A 245 -28.94 -3.17 -20.34
C THR A 245 -28.01 -3.26 -19.14
N GLU A 246 -27.71 -4.46 -18.68
CA GLU A 246 -26.85 -4.66 -17.51
C GLU A 246 -25.38 -4.42 -17.87
N PRO A 247 -24.71 -3.45 -17.24
CA PRO A 247 -23.29 -3.21 -17.51
C PRO A 247 -22.43 -4.40 -17.09
N SER A 248 -21.44 -4.75 -17.91
CA SER A 248 -20.44 -5.73 -17.49
C SER A 248 -19.54 -5.14 -16.40
N LEU A 249 -19.32 -5.94 -15.35
CA LEU A 249 -18.41 -5.58 -14.27
C LEU A 249 -17.03 -6.19 -14.54
N PRO A 250 -15.94 -5.43 -14.30
CA PRO A 250 -14.60 -6.02 -14.34
C PRO A 250 -14.44 -7.07 -13.25
N ALA A 251 -13.65 -8.11 -13.52
CA ALA A 251 -13.27 -9.10 -12.52
C ALA A 251 -12.44 -8.47 -11.40
N TYR A 252 -12.40 -9.13 -10.24
CA TYR A 252 -11.52 -8.71 -9.14
C TYR A 252 -10.05 -8.91 -9.55
N ASN A 253 -9.21 -7.90 -9.31
CA ASN A 253 -7.86 -7.83 -9.86
C ASN A 253 -6.82 -8.46 -8.91
N GLU A 254 -6.90 -9.78 -8.75
CA GLU A 254 -6.01 -10.55 -7.87
C GLU A 254 -4.52 -10.40 -8.24
N THR A 255 -4.23 -10.31 -9.54
CA THR A 255 -2.85 -10.14 -10.03
C THR A 255 -2.25 -8.82 -9.57
N SER A 256 -3.04 -7.74 -9.59
CA SER A 256 -2.56 -6.42 -9.17
C SER A 256 -2.38 -6.31 -7.67
N ILE A 257 -3.23 -6.97 -6.88
CA ILE A 257 -3.02 -7.10 -5.43
C ILE A 257 -1.74 -7.89 -5.14
N SER A 258 -1.56 -9.03 -5.81
CA SER A 258 -0.38 -9.87 -5.61
C SER A 258 0.93 -9.14 -5.96
N SER A 259 0.90 -8.24 -6.94
CA SER A 259 2.09 -7.48 -7.36
C SER A 259 2.50 -6.38 -6.39
N LEU A 260 1.64 -6.00 -5.43
CA LEU A 260 2.03 -5.08 -4.34
C LEU A 260 3.09 -5.71 -3.42
N GLY A 261 3.18 -7.04 -3.43
CA GLY A 261 4.09 -7.83 -2.61
C GLY A 261 3.42 -8.33 -1.32
N SER A 262 4.14 -9.18 -0.59
CA SER A 262 3.64 -9.80 0.63
C SER A 262 4.62 -9.50 1.78
N PRO A 263 4.35 -8.47 2.59
CA PRO A 263 5.21 -8.13 3.71
C PRO A 263 5.20 -9.28 4.73
N GLY A 264 6.36 -9.90 4.94
CA GLY A 264 6.52 -10.93 5.97
C GLY A 264 6.38 -10.37 7.39
N SER A 265 6.53 -11.24 8.38
CA SER A 265 6.60 -10.89 9.81
C SER A 265 8.01 -10.52 10.27
N GLU A 266 8.94 -10.28 9.34
CA GLU A 266 10.38 -10.14 9.60
C GLU A 266 10.72 -8.91 10.46
N VAL A 267 9.91 -7.85 10.39
CA VAL A 267 10.07 -6.63 11.20
C VAL A 267 8.75 -6.34 11.93
N GLN A 268 8.85 -6.13 13.24
CA GLN A 268 7.76 -5.58 14.05
C GLN A 268 7.66 -4.09 13.75
N CYS A 269 6.60 -3.71 13.04
CA CYS A 269 6.32 -2.31 12.76
C CYS A 269 5.48 -1.77 13.92
N GLU A 270 6.10 -0.97 14.79
CA GLU A 270 5.34 -0.24 15.79
C GLU A 270 4.40 0.72 15.04
N THR A 271 3.10 0.52 15.19
CA THR A 271 2.10 1.47 14.73
C THR A 271 2.22 2.70 15.61
N SER A 272 3.07 3.65 15.24
CA SER A 272 3.12 4.96 15.89
C SER A 272 1.85 5.73 15.54
N ASN A 273 0.77 5.44 16.28
CA ASN A 273 -0.29 6.41 16.52
C ASN A 273 0.28 7.54 17.40
N ASN A 274 1.26 8.29 16.90
CA ASN A 274 1.61 9.58 17.47
C ASN A 274 0.60 10.59 16.91
N ALA A 275 -0.61 10.55 17.46
CA ALA A 275 -1.45 11.73 17.51
C ALA A 275 -0.58 12.83 18.15
N ALA A 276 -0.24 13.83 17.35
CA ALA A 276 0.50 15.00 17.77
C ALA A 276 -0.16 15.58 19.04
N THR A 277 0.45 15.35 20.20
CA THR A 277 0.21 16.19 21.36
C THR A 277 0.81 17.55 21.03
N SER A 278 -0.07 18.46 20.64
CA SER A 278 0.20 19.88 20.56
C SER A 278 0.61 20.39 21.95
N ALA A 279 1.91 20.39 22.22
CA ALA A 279 2.48 21.18 23.29
C ALA A 279 2.33 22.66 22.91
N SER A 280 1.28 23.28 23.46
CA SER A 280 1.00 24.72 23.41
C SER A 280 2.23 25.53 23.88
N ILE A 281 2.73 26.40 23.00
CA ILE A 281 3.84 27.33 23.22
C ILE A 281 3.32 28.64 23.85
N TYR A 282 2.46 28.56 24.87
CA TYR A 282 2.07 29.75 25.64
C TYR A 282 1.99 29.46 27.14
N GLY A 283 3.06 29.85 27.84
CA GLY A 283 3.08 30.67 29.05
C GLY A 283 2.38 30.17 30.32
N THR A 284 3.12 30.18 31.42
CA THR A 284 2.98 31.26 32.42
C THR A 284 4.19 31.28 33.35
N TYR A 285 4.83 32.46 33.43
CA TYR A 285 5.55 32.89 34.61
C TYR A 285 4.58 33.04 35.77
N GLY A 286 4.99 32.55 36.95
CA GLY A 286 4.35 32.71 38.24
C GLY A 286 5.25 32.15 39.31
#